data_AF-A0A816FIH9-F1
#
_entry.id   AF-A0A816FIH9-F1
#
_cell.length_a   1.000
_cell.length_b   1.000
_cell.length_c   1.000
_cell.angle_alpha   90.00
_cell.angle_beta   90.00
_cell.angle_gamma   90.00
#
_symmetry.space_group_name_H-M   'P 1'
#
loop_
_entity.id
_entity.type
_entity.pdbx_description
1 polymer ?
#
loop_
_entity_poly.entity_id
_entity_poly.type
_entity_poly.pdbx_seq_one_letter_code
_entity_poly.pdbx_strand_id
1 'polypeptide(L)'
;MSVSGFSEFLASLWDRCSTYESARRYRPPWPPYLVALAREVKAQFIDERSQLTQQKYESKREWILKDHNIWNFVRPTFHSFSPPFRGLTVNSVIMKNPKDIVDTLANHYERHFAEPTPDMNNVIQQKYISIYDKIALLPNIPLDPIPINEVIKEIKCIAFREARDVGTTFINRHRVADKVHRSVQFVTDWWEKPYDQCFADYSNADRKLKLSPASQDIIFKASSRQRKSCSVVAKKIAEKPKEYVTRRTINNYRHREGLKPFHVIPKPPKSETHISDRLWLCDWLKDWTEEDFLHLAPSDEFYVWVVRRPNYQNDRIWAKSVDDIEEDERYREMIKNQPCIGVFVIFIAKRLHWVIKDKGESWTGQYFRDIILTEHVFPFLKNEENVIDPDEVTFIHDKASCTRAYKTQHLLQDNDVKFWGNDIRPGNSPDLNVPEHIGTVIKDEVEKKMLSEPGHSRYLEETLKMHILDVLKNMETDTDLFKTLLCSYTSRLRA
;
A
#
# COMPACT_ATOMS: atom_id res chain seq x y z
N MET A 1 40.49 -45.57 -10.71
CA MET A 1 39.15 -44.95 -10.71
C MET A 1 39.27 -43.62 -9.97
N SER A 2 39.19 -42.53 -10.74
CA SER A 2 39.38 -41.11 -10.36
C SER A 2 38.25 -40.64 -9.41
N VAL A 3 37.94 -39.35 -9.30
CA VAL A 3 36.68 -38.90 -8.65
C VAL A 3 35.43 -39.45 -9.38
N SER A 4 35.55 -39.99 -10.61
CA SER A 4 34.53 -40.85 -11.24
C SER A 4 34.41 -42.24 -10.60
N GLY A 5 35.43 -42.64 -9.84
CA GLY A 5 35.58 -43.89 -9.14
C GLY A 5 34.81 -44.07 -7.86
N PHE A 6 34.49 -42.97 -7.17
CA PHE A 6 33.61 -43.05 -6.02
C PHE A 6 32.15 -43.26 -6.45
N SER A 7 31.77 -42.74 -7.63
CA SER A 7 30.48 -43.03 -8.26
C SER A 7 30.39 -44.49 -8.75
N GLU A 8 31.47 -45.06 -9.30
CA GLU A 8 31.54 -46.49 -9.65
C GLU A 8 31.66 -47.42 -8.43
N PHE A 9 32.27 -46.98 -7.34
CA PHE A 9 32.32 -47.74 -6.10
C PHE A 9 30.93 -47.80 -5.41
N LEU A 10 30.15 -46.71 -5.47
CA LEU A 10 28.74 -46.74 -5.06
C LEU A 10 27.89 -47.64 -5.99
N ALA A 11 28.25 -47.77 -7.28
CA ALA A 11 27.68 -48.76 -8.20
C ALA A 11 28.22 -50.20 -8.00
N SER A 12 29.41 -50.39 -7.43
CA SER A 12 29.93 -51.73 -7.05
C SER A 12 29.35 -52.22 -5.71
N LEU A 13 28.92 -51.27 -4.86
CA LEU A 13 28.04 -51.50 -3.71
C LEU A 13 26.64 -51.99 -4.16
N TRP A 14 26.22 -51.63 -5.37
CA TRP A 14 24.98 -52.12 -6.00
C TRP A 14 25.09 -53.58 -6.50
N ASP A 15 26.29 -54.05 -6.87
CA ASP A 15 26.45 -55.39 -7.48
C ASP A 15 26.88 -56.49 -6.49
N ARG A 16 27.64 -56.18 -5.41
CA ARG A 16 28.20 -57.20 -4.49
C ARG A 16 27.52 -57.35 -3.13
N CYS A 17 26.57 -56.49 -2.77
CA CYS A 17 25.71 -56.75 -1.62
C CYS A 17 24.72 -57.92 -1.87
N SER A 18 24.71 -58.48 -3.08
CA SER A 18 23.95 -59.67 -3.49
C SER A 18 24.54 -61.00 -3.02
N THR A 19 25.78 -61.05 -2.51
CA THR A 19 26.36 -62.29 -1.97
C THR A 19 27.19 -62.01 -0.71
N TYR A 20 26.67 -62.39 0.46
CA TYR A 20 27.35 -62.83 1.69
C TYR A 20 26.66 -62.34 2.97
N GLU A 21 26.14 -63.33 3.69
CA GLU A 21 25.11 -63.23 4.73
C GLU A 21 25.66 -63.10 6.17
N SER A 22 26.95 -62.84 6.41
CA SER A 22 27.45 -62.76 7.79
C SER A 22 28.63 -61.82 7.95
N ALA A 23 28.45 -60.72 8.73
CA ALA A 23 29.46 -60.08 9.58
C ALA A 23 29.00 -58.68 10.05
N ARG A 24 28.31 -58.62 11.19
CA ARG A 24 27.86 -57.37 11.83
C ARG A 24 28.90 -56.71 12.76
N ARG A 25 30.20 -57.05 12.67
CA ARG A 25 31.23 -56.61 13.65
C ARG A 25 32.63 -56.26 13.08
N TYR A 26 32.76 -55.74 11.87
CA TYR A 26 34.04 -55.20 11.40
C TYR A 26 33.86 -53.84 10.72
N ARG A 27 34.42 -52.77 11.30
CA ARG A 27 34.77 -51.55 10.58
C ARG A 27 36.29 -51.58 10.42
N PRO A 28 36.85 -51.80 9.21
CA PRO A 28 38.29 -51.71 9.06
C PRO A 28 38.72 -50.23 9.17
N PRO A 29 39.95 -49.95 9.64
CA PRO A 29 40.49 -48.60 9.67
C PRO A 29 40.63 -48.06 8.25
N TRP A 30 40.31 -46.78 8.07
CA TRP A 30 40.50 -46.09 6.79
C TRP A 30 41.98 -46.14 6.40
N PRO A 31 42.32 -46.41 5.12
CA PRO A 31 43.69 -46.33 4.65
C PRO A 31 44.35 -45.00 5.04
N PRO A 32 45.58 -45.00 5.60
CA PRO A 32 46.23 -43.78 6.12
C PRO A 32 46.28 -42.62 5.12
N TYR A 33 46.36 -42.91 3.82
CA TYR A 33 46.38 -41.88 2.76
C TYR A 33 45.05 -41.11 2.64
N LEU A 34 43.89 -41.75 2.88
CA LEU A 34 42.59 -41.06 2.90
C LEU A 34 42.41 -40.20 4.15
N VAL A 35 42.99 -40.63 5.27
CA VAL A 35 43.02 -39.84 6.51
C VAL A 35 43.92 -38.61 6.35
N ALA A 36 45.05 -38.74 5.66
CA ALA A 36 45.93 -37.62 5.34
C ALA A 36 45.24 -36.60 4.41
N LEU A 37 44.60 -37.06 3.33
CA LEU A 37 43.87 -36.19 2.41
C LEU A 37 42.72 -35.44 3.09
N ALA A 38 41.96 -36.11 3.96
CA ALA A 38 40.89 -35.46 4.72
C ALA A 38 41.41 -34.40 5.72
N ARG A 39 42.63 -34.59 6.25
CA ARG A 39 43.28 -33.59 7.12
C ARG A 39 43.76 -32.37 6.33
N GLU A 40 44.28 -32.59 5.12
CA GLU A 40 44.79 -31.53 4.25
C GLU A 40 43.66 -30.63 3.72
N VAL A 41 42.56 -31.24 3.25
CA VAL A 41 41.35 -30.50 2.85
C VAL A 41 40.75 -29.73 4.02
N LYS A 42 40.75 -30.32 5.23
CA LYS A 42 40.29 -29.63 6.44
C LYS A 42 41.18 -28.44 6.80
N ALA A 43 42.50 -28.54 6.59
CA ALA A 43 43.44 -27.46 6.87
C ALA A 43 43.24 -26.28 5.90
N GLN A 44 43.10 -26.56 4.59
CA GLN A 44 42.81 -25.53 3.58
C GLN A 44 41.51 -24.79 3.88
N PHE A 45 40.45 -25.51 4.25
CA PHE A 45 39.17 -24.91 4.62
C PHE A 45 39.25 -24.01 5.88
N ILE A 46 40.07 -24.39 6.86
CA ILE A 46 40.28 -23.58 8.08
C ILE A 46 41.00 -22.28 7.73
N ASP A 47 41.97 -22.32 6.81
CA ASP A 47 42.75 -21.15 6.41
C ASP A 47 41.91 -20.14 5.61
N GLU A 48 41.13 -20.60 4.62
CA GLU A 48 40.21 -19.75 3.85
C GLU A 48 39.17 -19.07 4.73
N ARG A 49 38.65 -19.79 5.73
CA ARG A 49 37.71 -19.24 6.71
C ARG A 49 38.36 -18.18 7.61
N SER A 50 39.62 -18.38 7.98
CA SER A 50 40.39 -17.41 8.79
C SER A 50 40.56 -16.10 8.03
N GLN A 51 40.97 -16.18 6.76
CA GLN A 51 41.18 -15.01 5.88
C GLN A 51 39.89 -14.21 5.67
N LEU A 52 38.75 -14.89 5.44
CA LEU A 52 37.45 -14.22 5.25
C LEU A 52 36.97 -13.51 6.55
N THR A 53 37.31 -14.07 7.71
CA THR A 53 36.97 -13.49 9.01
C THR A 53 37.81 -12.25 9.29
N GLN A 54 39.10 -12.31 8.95
CA GLN A 54 40.03 -11.19 9.07
C GLN A 54 39.59 -10.00 8.18
N GLN A 55 39.20 -10.25 6.93
CA GLN A 55 38.68 -9.22 6.02
C GLN A 55 37.44 -8.52 6.58
N LYS A 56 36.48 -9.27 7.12
CA LYS A 56 35.27 -8.69 7.74
C LYS A 56 35.60 -7.84 8.96
N TYR A 57 36.58 -8.25 9.76
CA TYR A 57 37.05 -7.48 10.91
C TYR A 57 37.69 -6.16 10.47
N GLU A 58 38.52 -6.19 9.44
CA GLU A 58 39.20 -5.02 8.88
C GLU A 58 38.20 -4.02 8.25
N SER A 59 37.22 -4.49 7.47
CA SER A 59 36.15 -3.64 6.93
C SER A 59 35.29 -3.00 8.03
N LYS A 60 34.99 -3.75 9.10
CA LYS A 60 34.27 -3.21 10.26
C LYS A 60 35.09 -2.17 11.01
N ARG A 61 36.41 -2.39 11.14
CA ARG A 61 37.32 -1.45 11.79
C ARG A 61 37.50 -0.17 10.96
N GLU A 62 37.62 -0.26 9.63
CA GLU A 62 37.59 0.90 8.73
C GLU A 62 36.29 1.68 8.84
N TRP A 63 35.15 0.99 8.93
CA TRP A 63 33.83 1.61 9.12
C TRP A 63 33.73 2.37 10.45
N ILE A 64 34.30 1.82 11.53
CA ILE A 64 34.34 2.47 12.85
C ILE A 64 35.30 3.66 12.87
N LEU A 65 36.41 3.60 12.13
CA LEU A 65 37.44 4.66 12.11
C LEU A 65 37.07 5.85 11.22
N LYS A 66 36.11 5.72 10.29
CA LYS A 66 35.61 6.79 9.40
C LYS A 66 34.50 7.65 10.03
N ASP A 67 34.66 8.04 11.29
CA ASP A 67 33.92 9.14 11.96
C ASP A 67 32.36 9.07 11.93
N HIS A 68 31.76 7.89 11.76
CA HIS A 68 30.31 7.68 11.84
C HIS A 68 29.88 7.11 13.20
N ASN A 69 30.26 7.82 14.26
CA ASN A 69 29.65 7.60 15.56
C ASN A 69 28.19 8.06 15.52
N ILE A 70 27.25 7.12 15.58
CA ILE A 70 25.80 7.39 15.64
C ILE A 70 25.46 8.46 16.69
N TRP A 71 26.27 8.58 17.74
CA TRP A 71 26.12 9.57 18.80
C TRP A 71 26.25 11.03 18.35
N ASN A 72 26.97 11.35 17.25
CA ASN A 72 27.02 12.72 16.72
C ASN A 72 25.69 13.15 16.08
N PHE A 73 24.90 12.21 15.56
CA PHE A 73 23.60 12.47 14.94
C PHE A 73 22.46 12.57 15.96
N VAL A 74 22.54 11.85 17.08
CA VAL A 74 21.48 11.87 18.11
C VAL A 74 21.67 12.97 19.15
N ARG A 75 22.90 13.49 19.35
CA ARG A 75 23.22 14.53 20.35
C ARG A 75 22.43 15.85 20.19
N PRO A 76 22.14 16.36 18.98
CA PRO A 76 21.38 17.60 18.81
C PRO A 76 19.88 17.42 19.08
N THR A 77 19.35 16.21 18.87
CA THR A 77 17.90 15.93 18.90
C THR A 77 17.38 15.62 20.31
N PHE A 78 18.27 15.24 21.22
CA PHE A 78 17.93 14.88 22.61
C PHE A 78 18.47 15.92 23.58
N HIS A 79 17.67 16.94 23.90
CA HIS A 79 17.96 17.82 25.02
C HIS A 79 17.82 17.06 26.35
N SER A 80 18.70 17.36 27.30
CA SER A 80 18.74 16.83 28.68
C SER A 80 17.48 17.14 29.52
N PHE A 81 16.48 17.81 28.93
CA PHE A 81 15.22 18.20 29.58
C PHE A 81 13.96 17.64 28.91
N SER A 82 14.08 16.70 27.96
CA SER A 82 12.92 16.09 27.31
C SER A 82 12.03 15.32 28.32
N PRO A 83 10.70 15.54 28.33
CA PRO A 83 9.76 15.00 29.33
C PRO A 83 9.75 13.49 29.60
N PRO A 84 10.03 12.56 28.64
CA PRO A 84 9.92 11.13 28.92
C PRO A 84 11.00 10.56 29.87
N PHE A 85 11.96 11.36 30.33
CA PHE A 85 13.05 10.91 31.21
C PHE A 85 13.01 11.48 32.64
N ARG A 86 12.00 12.30 33.00
CA ARG A 86 11.80 12.70 34.40
C ARG A 86 11.26 11.53 35.20
N GLY A 87 12.16 10.86 35.91
CA GLY A 87 11.79 9.87 36.93
C GLY A 87 11.72 8.43 36.44
N LEU A 88 12.68 8.01 35.60
CA LEU A 88 12.86 6.58 35.32
C LEU A 88 13.17 5.88 36.65
N THR A 89 12.19 5.11 37.13
CA THR A 89 12.28 4.44 38.43
C THR A 89 12.68 3.01 38.17
N VAL A 90 13.92 2.67 38.53
CA VAL A 90 14.46 1.32 38.35
C VAL A 90 14.69 0.75 39.74
N ASN A 91 14.09 -0.40 40.04
CA ASN A 91 14.15 -1.06 41.36
C ASN A 91 13.79 -0.13 42.54
N SER A 92 12.72 0.67 42.38
CA SER A 92 12.22 1.60 43.41
C SER A 92 13.13 2.78 43.75
N VAL A 93 14.20 3.01 42.98
CA VAL A 93 15.07 4.18 43.10
C VAL A 93 14.83 5.11 41.90
N ILE A 94 14.54 6.38 42.19
CA ILE A 94 14.37 7.41 41.17
C ILE A 94 15.75 7.86 40.71
N MET A 95 16.12 7.49 39.49
CA MET A 95 17.39 7.92 38.89
C MET A 95 17.26 9.37 38.44
N LYS A 96 18.12 10.25 38.98
CA LYS A 96 18.12 11.69 38.67
C LYS A 96 19.32 12.12 37.81
N ASN A 97 20.37 11.32 37.79
CA ASN A 97 21.58 11.58 37.02
C ASN A 97 21.36 11.15 35.55
N PRO A 98 21.47 12.07 34.58
CA PRO A 98 21.25 11.77 33.17
C PRO A 98 22.17 10.67 32.62
N LYS A 99 23.42 10.60 33.10
CA LYS A 99 24.38 9.58 32.64
C LYS A 99 23.94 8.18 33.05
N ASP A 100 23.51 8.03 34.30
CA ASP A 100 23.10 6.74 34.84
C ASP A 100 21.77 6.25 34.21
N ILE A 101 20.86 7.17 33.86
CA ILE A 101 19.63 6.86 33.12
C ILE A 101 19.96 6.31 31.74
N VAL A 102 20.89 6.97 31.03
CA VAL A 102 21.34 6.55 29.70
C VAL A 102 22.04 5.20 29.75
N ASP A 103 22.98 5.00 30.68
CA ASP A 103 23.72 3.74 30.82
C ASP A 103 22.79 2.58 31.20
N THR A 104 21.76 2.84 32.02
CA THR A 104 20.76 1.80 32.39
C THR A 104 19.87 1.42 31.22
N LEU A 105 19.45 2.39 30.40
CA LEU A 105 18.67 2.13 29.19
C LEU A 105 19.49 1.42 28.11
N ALA A 106 20.76 1.80 27.93
CA ALA A 106 21.67 1.11 27.01
C ALA A 106 21.86 -0.36 27.43
N ASN A 107 22.13 -0.61 28.71
CA ASN A 107 22.26 -1.97 29.24
C ASN A 107 20.96 -2.78 29.14
N HIS A 108 19.80 -2.15 29.35
CA HIS A 108 18.50 -2.80 29.14
C HIS A 108 18.27 -3.14 27.67
N TYR A 109 18.63 -2.24 26.75
CA TYR A 109 18.49 -2.45 25.32
C TYR A 109 19.42 -3.56 24.83
N GLU A 110 20.69 -3.57 25.27
CA GLU A 110 21.62 -4.66 24.97
C GLU A 110 21.18 -6.00 25.57
N ARG A 111 20.58 -6.03 26.77
CA ARG A 111 20.09 -7.29 27.37
C ARG A 111 18.84 -7.86 26.71
N HIS A 112 17.95 -7.00 26.21
CA HIS A 112 16.63 -7.43 25.74
C HIS A 112 16.46 -7.40 24.21
N PHE A 113 17.28 -6.64 23.51
CA PHE A 113 17.18 -6.42 22.07
C PHE A 113 18.50 -6.65 21.32
N ALA A 114 19.59 -7.05 21.98
CA ALA A 114 20.66 -7.71 21.25
C ALA A 114 20.10 -9.01 20.66
N GLU A 115 20.28 -9.20 19.35
CA GLU A 115 19.96 -10.48 18.71
C GLU A 115 20.62 -11.63 19.49
N PRO A 116 19.94 -12.78 19.69
CA PRO A 116 20.60 -13.92 20.30
C PRO A 116 21.84 -14.24 19.49
N THR A 117 23.01 -14.17 20.13
CA THR A 117 24.28 -14.53 19.51
C THR A 117 24.13 -15.91 18.89
N PRO A 118 24.30 -16.08 17.56
CA PRO A 118 24.16 -17.38 16.93
C PRO A 118 25.15 -18.35 17.57
N ASP A 119 24.65 -19.39 18.20
CA ASP A 119 25.52 -20.44 18.70
C ASP A 119 25.91 -21.30 17.50
N MET A 120 27.09 -21.01 16.95
CA MET A 120 27.64 -21.70 15.78
C MET A 120 28.02 -23.16 16.07
N ASN A 121 27.99 -23.58 17.34
CA ASN A 121 28.14 -24.97 17.75
C ASN A 121 26.77 -25.66 17.94
N ASN A 122 25.66 -24.90 17.91
CA ASN A 122 24.32 -25.43 18.03
C ASN A 122 23.82 -25.92 16.65
N VAL A 123 24.07 -27.22 16.41
CA VAL A 123 23.67 -27.94 15.20
C VAL A 123 22.17 -27.80 14.89
N ILE A 124 21.32 -27.60 15.91
CA ILE A 124 19.87 -27.45 15.75
C ILE A 124 19.54 -26.05 15.19
N GLN A 125 20.18 -25.00 15.69
CA GLN A 125 19.99 -23.62 15.21
C GLN A 125 20.47 -23.46 13.75
N GLN A 126 21.63 -24.02 13.42
CA GLN A 126 22.16 -24.08 12.04
C GLN A 126 21.23 -24.84 11.09
N LYS A 127 20.62 -25.93 11.57
CA LYS A 127 19.64 -26.71 10.81
C LYS A 127 18.36 -25.92 10.54
N TYR A 128 17.90 -25.09 11.47
CA TYR A 128 16.72 -24.24 11.27
C TYR A 128 16.97 -23.09 10.29
N ILE A 129 18.16 -22.47 10.31
CA ILE A 129 18.54 -21.43 9.35
C ILE A 129 18.62 -22.01 7.92
N SER A 130 19.28 -23.16 7.76
CA SER A 130 19.34 -23.87 6.47
C SER A 130 17.97 -24.31 5.94
N ILE A 131 17.04 -24.63 6.84
CA ILE A 131 15.66 -24.97 6.49
C ILE A 131 14.88 -23.72 6.06
N TYR A 132 15.08 -22.58 6.73
CA TYR A 132 14.44 -21.31 6.40
C TYR A 132 14.83 -20.82 5.00
N ASP A 133 16.11 -20.91 4.64
CA ASP A 133 16.62 -20.54 3.31
C ASP A 133 16.08 -21.43 2.18
N LYS A 134 15.77 -22.70 2.49
CA LYS A 134 15.16 -23.64 1.54
C LYS A 134 13.66 -23.41 1.35
N ILE A 135 12.95 -22.95 2.40
CA ILE A 135 11.52 -22.60 2.33
C ILE A 135 11.32 -21.32 1.52
N ALA A 136 12.23 -20.35 1.62
CA ALA A 136 12.16 -19.08 0.89
C ALA A 136 12.22 -19.23 -0.65
N LEU A 137 12.64 -20.39 -1.16
CA LEU A 137 12.82 -20.67 -2.59
C LEU A 137 11.67 -21.51 -3.22
N LEU A 138 10.61 -21.83 -2.48
CA LEU A 138 9.47 -22.60 -3.01
C LEU A 138 8.23 -21.71 -3.26
N PRO A 139 7.49 -21.88 -4.37
CA PRO A 139 6.30 -21.08 -4.64
C PRO A 139 5.13 -21.55 -3.78
N ASN A 140 4.59 -20.62 -2.99
CA ASN A 140 3.27 -20.61 -2.33
C ASN A 140 2.69 -21.98 -1.90
N ILE A 141 3.11 -22.44 -0.72
CA ILE A 141 2.32 -23.37 0.09
C ILE A 141 2.00 -22.65 1.41
N PRO A 142 0.72 -22.53 1.81
CA PRO A 142 0.37 -22.01 3.12
C PRO A 142 0.80 -23.04 4.18
N LEU A 143 1.96 -22.81 4.79
CA LEU A 143 2.43 -23.64 5.89
C LEU A 143 1.78 -23.14 7.18
N ASP A 144 0.72 -23.81 7.61
CA ASP A 144 0.51 -24.00 9.05
C ASP A 144 1.72 -24.75 9.64
N PRO A 145 1.99 -24.67 10.96
CA PRO A 145 3.27 -25.06 11.55
C PRO A 145 3.40 -26.59 11.64
N ILE A 146 3.60 -27.24 10.49
CA ILE A 146 3.99 -28.64 10.41
C ILE A 146 5.50 -28.66 10.62
N PRO A 147 6.01 -29.28 11.69
CA PRO A 147 7.44 -29.35 11.90
C PRO A 147 8.06 -30.12 10.74
N ILE A 148 8.95 -29.49 9.97
CA ILE A 148 9.64 -30.10 8.81
C ILE A 148 10.32 -31.43 9.13
N ASN A 149 10.65 -31.66 10.41
CA ASN A 149 11.16 -32.94 10.88
C ASN A 149 10.14 -34.09 10.81
N GLU A 150 8.82 -33.85 10.81
CA GLU A 150 7.78 -34.87 10.61
C GLU A 150 7.71 -35.29 9.15
N VAL A 151 7.60 -34.34 8.23
CA VAL A 151 7.58 -34.60 6.77
C VAL A 151 8.83 -35.38 6.33
N ILE A 152 10.00 -35.04 6.87
CA ILE A 152 11.25 -35.78 6.60
C ILE A 152 11.19 -37.25 7.07
N LYS A 153 10.48 -37.54 8.18
CA LYS A 153 10.34 -38.91 8.68
C LYS A 153 9.38 -39.74 7.84
N GLU A 154 8.32 -39.10 7.33
CA GLU A 154 7.32 -39.71 6.43
C GLU A 154 7.95 -40.10 5.10
N ILE A 155 8.66 -39.16 4.45
CA ILE A 155 9.41 -39.39 3.21
C ILE A 155 10.45 -40.51 3.39
N LYS A 156 11.13 -40.57 4.53
CA LYS A 156 12.09 -41.64 4.82
C LYS A 156 11.42 -43.01 4.86
N CYS A 157 10.21 -43.14 5.41
CA CYS A 157 9.50 -44.41 5.44
C CYS A 157 9.18 -44.91 4.03
N ILE A 158 8.74 -44.01 3.14
CA ILE A 158 8.45 -44.32 1.74
C ILE A 158 9.72 -44.70 0.98
N ALA A 159 10.80 -43.93 1.12
CA ALA A 159 12.08 -44.24 0.47
C ALA A 159 12.67 -45.58 0.93
N PHE A 160 12.51 -45.94 2.21
CA PHE A 160 12.94 -47.25 2.72
C PHE A 160 12.05 -48.39 2.22
N ARG A 161 10.75 -48.19 2.01
CA ARG A 161 9.90 -49.18 1.31
C ARG A 161 10.44 -49.40 -0.10
N GLU A 162 10.61 -48.33 -0.88
CA GLU A 162 11.02 -48.46 -2.29
C GLU A 162 12.36 -49.19 -2.41
N ALA A 163 13.32 -48.88 -1.53
CA ALA A 163 14.59 -49.61 -1.43
C ALA A 163 14.42 -51.10 -1.11
N ARG A 164 13.45 -51.46 -0.25
CA ARG A 164 13.10 -52.87 0.02
C ARG A 164 12.51 -53.54 -1.21
N ASP A 165 11.57 -52.87 -1.87
CA ASP A 165 10.81 -53.42 -3.00
C ASP A 165 11.71 -53.65 -4.23
N VAL A 166 12.82 -52.91 -4.36
CA VAL A 166 13.88 -53.17 -5.35
C VAL A 166 14.92 -54.22 -4.91
N GLY A 167 14.66 -54.98 -3.83
CA GLY A 167 15.43 -56.18 -3.48
C GLY A 167 16.30 -56.06 -2.22
N THR A 168 16.23 -54.96 -1.46
CA THR A 168 17.00 -54.80 -0.23
C THR A 168 16.34 -55.54 0.95
N THR A 169 16.56 -56.85 1.04
CA THR A 169 15.88 -57.77 1.98
C THR A 169 16.07 -57.46 3.46
N PHE A 170 17.10 -56.71 3.85
CA PHE A 170 17.37 -56.37 5.25
C PHE A 170 16.56 -55.17 5.79
N ILE A 171 15.79 -54.50 4.94
CA ILE A 171 14.92 -53.39 5.34
C ILE A 171 13.57 -53.95 5.79
N ASN A 172 13.31 -53.90 7.10
CA ASN A 172 12.01 -54.21 7.68
C ASN A 172 11.45 -53.01 8.44
N ARG A 173 10.13 -52.99 8.65
CA ARG A 173 9.41 -51.86 9.27
C ARG A 173 9.94 -51.51 10.66
N HIS A 174 10.40 -52.49 11.45
CA HIS A 174 10.98 -52.28 12.77
C HIS A 174 12.28 -51.47 12.69
N ARG A 175 13.18 -51.86 11.79
CA ARG A 175 14.46 -51.17 11.60
C ARG A 175 14.28 -49.74 11.08
N VAL A 176 13.27 -49.53 10.23
CA VAL A 176 12.92 -48.18 9.75
C VAL A 176 12.36 -47.34 10.89
N ALA A 177 11.48 -47.91 11.73
CA ALA A 177 10.90 -47.24 12.90
C ALA A 177 11.97 -46.76 13.89
N ASP A 178 12.95 -47.62 14.19
CA ASP A 178 14.12 -47.28 15.00
C ASP A 178 14.93 -46.14 14.37
N LYS A 179 15.07 -46.14 13.04
CA LYS A 179 15.88 -45.15 12.31
C LYS A 179 15.21 -43.79 12.17
N VAL A 180 13.87 -43.74 12.08
CA VAL A 180 13.10 -42.49 12.03
C VAL A 180 12.65 -42.01 13.42
N HIS A 181 12.96 -42.78 14.48
CA HIS A 181 12.54 -42.53 15.86
C HIS A 181 11.02 -42.37 15.99
N ARG A 182 10.28 -43.34 15.45
CA ARG A 182 8.81 -43.41 15.46
C ARG A 182 8.35 -44.83 15.78
N SER A 183 7.05 -45.02 16.03
CA SER A 183 6.48 -46.35 16.25
C SER A 183 6.46 -47.17 14.95
N VAL A 184 6.45 -48.50 15.08
CA VAL A 184 6.26 -49.41 13.93
C VAL A 184 4.90 -49.20 13.28
N GLN A 185 3.89 -48.79 14.06
CA GLN A 185 2.58 -48.44 13.52
C GLN A 185 2.66 -47.23 12.60
N PHE A 186 3.33 -46.15 13.01
CA PHE A 186 3.56 -44.98 12.16
C PHE A 186 4.26 -45.38 10.85
N VAL A 187 5.29 -46.22 10.93
CA VAL A 187 5.98 -46.71 9.74
C VAL A 187 5.05 -47.53 8.85
N THR A 188 4.18 -48.36 9.43
CA THR A 188 3.17 -49.15 8.70
C THR A 188 2.15 -48.28 7.98
N ASP A 189 1.59 -47.27 8.67
CA ASP A 189 0.58 -46.35 8.15
C ASP A 189 1.11 -45.53 6.96
N TRP A 190 2.40 -45.20 6.99
CA TRP A 190 3.11 -44.50 5.91
C TRP A 190 3.75 -45.44 4.89
N TRP A 191 3.86 -46.73 5.21
CA TRP A 191 4.53 -47.71 4.36
C TRP A 191 3.80 -47.88 3.05
N GLU A 192 2.48 -47.83 3.04
CA GLU A 192 1.66 -48.15 1.86
C GLU A 192 1.20 -46.90 1.10
N LYS A 193 1.50 -45.71 1.62
CA LYS A 193 1.11 -44.45 0.98
C LYS A 193 2.04 -44.11 -0.21
N PRO A 194 1.50 -43.54 -1.30
CA PRO A 194 2.29 -42.95 -2.38
C PRO A 194 2.86 -41.58 -1.99
N TYR A 195 3.90 -41.13 -2.69
CA TYR A 195 4.69 -39.95 -2.31
C TYR A 195 3.87 -38.63 -2.33
N ASP A 196 2.90 -38.55 -3.22
CA ASP A 196 1.94 -37.45 -3.38
C ASP A 196 0.99 -37.31 -2.17
N GLN A 197 0.68 -38.41 -1.48
CA GLN A 197 -0.14 -38.38 -0.25
C GLN A 197 0.61 -37.88 0.99
N CYS A 198 1.94 -37.76 0.97
CA CYS A 198 2.72 -37.14 2.06
C CYS A 198 2.34 -35.68 2.33
N PHE A 199 1.79 -35.01 1.33
CA PHE A 199 1.45 -33.60 1.41
C PHE A 199 -0.07 -33.37 1.49
N ALA A 200 -0.87 -34.39 1.18
CA ALA A 200 -2.34 -34.29 1.09
C ALA A 200 -3.02 -34.29 2.47
N ASP A 201 -2.54 -35.10 3.43
CA ASP A 201 -3.19 -35.26 4.75
C ASP A 201 -3.18 -33.97 5.59
N TYR A 202 -2.29 -33.03 5.27
CA TYR A 202 -2.19 -31.75 5.96
C TYR A 202 -3.19 -30.69 5.46
N SER A 203 -3.84 -30.91 4.31
CA SER A 203 -4.85 -29.99 3.76
C SER A 203 -6.18 -30.00 4.54
N ASN A 204 -6.46 -31.07 5.27
CA ASN A 204 -7.69 -31.23 6.07
C ASN A 204 -7.53 -30.84 7.55
N ALA A 205 -6.34 -30.38 7.95
CA ALA A 205 -6.08 -29.85 9.30
C ALA A 205 -6.57 -28.40 9.45
N ASP A 206 -7.53 -27.98 8.63
CA ASP A 206 -8.05 -26.63 8.63
C ASP A 206 -8.67 -26.33 9.99
N ARG A 207 -8.13 -25.34 10.68
CA ARG A 207 -8.57 -24.95 12.01
C ARG A 207 -10.03 -24.51 11.91
N LYS A 208 -10.97 -25.32 12.43
CA LYS A 208 -12.40 -25.02 12.44
C LYS A 208 -12.65 -23.54 12.72
N LEU A 209 -13.41 -22.90 11.83
CA LEU A 209 -13.84 -21.51 11.91
C LEU A 209 -14.20 -21.15 13.36
N LYS A 210 -13.40 -20.26 13.98
CA LYS A 210 -13.63 -19.75 15.35
C LYS A 210 -14.92 -18.92 15.49
N LEU A 211 -15.78 -18.87 14.47
CA LEU A 211 -16.97 -18.05 14.44
C LEU A 211 -18.20 -18.95 14.38
N SER A 212 -19.02 -18.89 15.43
CA SER A 212 -20.34 -19.51 15.43
C SER A 212 -21.22 -18.89 14.33
N PRO A 213 -22.24 -19.60 13.81
CA PRO A 213 -23.21 -19.03 12.88
C PRO A 213 -23.87 -17.74 13.43
N ALA A 214 -24.10 -17.69 14.75
CA ALA A 214 -24.64 -16.52 15.43
C ALA A 214 -23.68 -15.32 15.40
N SER A 215 -22.38 -15.55 15.56
CA SER A 215 -21.34 -14.53 15.39
C SER A 215 -21.22 -14.05 13.94
N GLN A 216 -21.32 -14.97 12.97
CA GLN A 216 -21.28 -14.64 11.54
C GLN A 216 -22.45 -13.73 11.13
N ASP A 217 -23.67 -14.05 11.57
CA ASP A 217 -24.86 -13.21 11.33
C ASP A 217 -24.70 -11.79 11.90
N ILE A 218 -24.12 -11.65 13.09
CA ILE A 218 -23.81 -10.33 13.68
C ILE A 218 -22.81 -9.56 12.82
N ILE A 219 -21.76 -10.23 12.34
CA ILE A 219 -20.76 -9.60 11.48
C ILE A 219 -21.41 -9.16 10.18
N PHE A 220 -22.21 -10.02 9.53
CA PHE A 220 -22.88 -9.73 8.27
C PHE A 220 -23.85 -8.54 8.39
N LYS A 221 -24.74 -8.57 9.39
CA LYS A 221 -25.67 -7.46 9.70
C LYS A 221 -24.95 -6.14 10.01
N ALA A 222 -23.71 -6.21 10.47
CA ALA A 222 -22.89 -5.05 10.80
C ALA A 222 -22.06 -4.52 9.62
N SER A 223 -21.74 -5.36 8.62
CA SER A 223 -20.80 -5.01 7.54
C SER A 223 -21.33 -3.98 6.55
N SER A 224 -22.65 -3.81 6.41
CA SER A 224 -23.28 -2.76 5.58
C SER A 224 -23.64 -1.49 6.34
N ARG A 225 -23.25 -1.37 7.61
CA ARG A 225 -23.66 -0.26 8.48
C ARG A 225 -22.48 0.60 8.89
N GLN A 226 -22.69 1.92 8.89
CA GLN A 226 -21.71 2.88 9.38
C GLN A 226 -21.39 2.67 10.87
N ARG A 227 -20.17 3.06 11.27
CA ARG A 227 -19.69 3.03 12.66
C ARG A 227 -19.68 1.63 13.30
N LYS A 228 -19.65 0.56 12.50
CA LYS A 228 -19.51 -0.84 12.94
C LYS A 228 -18.12 -1.39 12.67
N SER A 229 -17.12 -0.80 13.33
CA SER A 229 -15.73 -1.27 13.27
C SER A 229 -15.59 -2.69 13.79
N CYS A 230 -14.54 -3.40 13.37
CA CYS A 230 -14.28 -4.76 13.84
C CYS A 230 -14.16 -4.84 15.38
N SER A 231 -13.72 -3.76 16.04
CA SER A 231 -13.69 -3.68 17.51
C SER A 231 -15.09 -3.56 18.12
N VAL A 232 -15.97 -2.74 17.52
CA VAL A 232 -17.37 -2.59 17.97
C VAL A 232 -18.14 -3.90 17.79
N VAL A 233 -17.92 -4.59 16.67
CA VAL A 233 -18.55 -5.89 16.41
C VAL A 233 -18.03 -6.96 17.36
N ALA A 234 -16.72 -6.99 17.65
CA ALA A 234 -16.15 -7.89 18.68
C ALA A 234 -16.80 -7.68 20.05
N LYS A 235 -16.96 -6.42 20.48
CA LYS A 235 -17.64 -6.09 21.74
C LYS A 235 -19.08 -6.60 21.76
N LYS A 236 -19.83 -6.39 20.67
CA LYS A 236 -21.21 -6.87 20.53
C LYS A 236 -21.32 -8.40 20.56
N ILE A 237 -20.33 -9.11 20.02
CA ILE A 237 -20.27 -10.57 20.11
C ILE A 237 -19.95 -11.00 21.55
N ALA A 238 -19.02 -10.31 22.21
CA ALA A 238 -18.64 -10.59 23.60
C ALA A 238 -19.76 -10.33 24.63
N GLU A 239 -20.80 -9.56 24.26
CA GLU A 239 -22.02 -9.41 25.07
C GLU A 239 -22.88 -10.69 25.09
N LYS A 240 -22.66 -11.65 24.17
CA LYS A 240 -23.35 -12.94 24.18
C LYS A 240 -22.66 -13.94 25.12
N PRO A 241 -23.43 -14.76 25.87
CA PRO A 241 -22.85 -15.77 26.74
C PRO A 241 -21.94 -16.75 25.97
N LYS A 242 -20.73 -16.98 26.48
CA LYS A 242 -19.75 -17.95 25.95
C LYS A 242 -19.21 -17.68 24.54
N GLU A 243 -19.41 -16.49 23.98
CA GLU A 243 -18.78 -16.11 22.71
C GLU A 243 -17.70 -15.06 22.94
N TYR A 244 -16.49 -15.32 22.43
CA TYR A 244 -15.41 -14.34 22.42
C TYR A 244 -14.69 -14.37 21.08
N VAL A 245 -14.70 -13.24 20.39
CA VAL A 245 -14.13 -13.09 19.06
C VAL A 245 -13.26 -11.85 19.03
N THR A 246 -12.02 -11.99 18.56
CA THR A 246 -11.10 -10.87 18.45
C THR A 246 -11.41 -10.00 17.23
N ARG A 247 -11.02 -8.71 17.29
CA ARG A 247 -11.06 -7.78 16.14
C ARG A 247 -10.40 -8.39 14.89
N ARG A 248 -9.27 -9.09 15.06
CA ARG A 248 -8.51 -9.70 13.96
C ARG A 248 -9.29 -10.83 13.28
N THR A 249 -9.97 -11.66 14.06
CA THR A 249 -10.83 -12.73 13.54
C THR A 249 -11.97 -12.17 12.68
N ILE A 250 -12.61 -11.08 13.13
CA ILE A 250 -13.67 -10.41 12.36
C ILE A 250 -13.12 -9.78 11.08
N ASN A 251 -11.94 -9.17 11.14
CA ASN A 251 -11.29 -8.57 9.97
C ASN A 251 -10.98 -9.62 8.90
N ASN A 252 -10.38 -10.74 9.31
CA ASN A 252 -10.06 -11.84 8.40
C ASN A 252 -11.33 -12.45 7.78
N TYR A 253 -12.39 -12.62 8.58
CA TYR A 253 -13.68 -13.08 8.06
C TYR A 253 -14.22 -12.12 7.00
N ARG A 254 -14.27 -10.81 7.28
CA ARG A 254 -14.74 -9.81 6.31
C ARG A 254 -13.95 -9.85 5.00
N HIS A 255 -12.62 -9.92 5.07
CA HIS A 255 -11.79 -10.06 3.88
C HIS A 255 -12.05 -11.34 3.09
N ARG A 256 -12.23 -12.47 3.78
CA ARG A 256 -12.53 -13.75 3.13
C ARG A 256 -13.88 -13.73 2.43
N GLU A 257 -14.89 -13.09 3.02
CA GLU A 257 -16.20 -12.89 2.39
C GLU A 257 -16.18 -11.77 1.31
N GLY A 258 -15.01 -11.28 0.90
CA GLY A 258 -14.86 -10.25 -0.15
C GLY A 258 -15.23 -8.82 0.28
N LEU A 259 -15.49 -8.58 1.57
CA LEU A 259 -15.86 -7.26 2.07
C LEU A 259 -14.63 -6.36 2.19
N LYS A 260 -14.75 -5.15 1.64
CA LYS A 260 -13.71 -4.11 1.68
C LYS A 260 -14.14 -2.95 2.58
N PRO A 261 -13.20 -2.34 3.33
CA PRO A 261 -13.51 -1.12 4.06
C PRO A 261 -13.70 0.04 3.06
N PHE A 262 -14.74 0.83 3.26
CA PHE A 262 -14.98 2.07 2.52
C PHE A 262 -14.97 3.25 3.48
N HIS A 263 -14.40 4.37 3.04
CA HIS A 263 -14.47 5.63 3.77
C HIS A 263 -15.73 6.38 3.37
N VAL A 264 -16.50 6.83 4.37
CA VAL A 264 -17.60 7.75 4.13
C VAL A 264 -16.98 9.12 3.86
N ILE A 265 -17.23 9.68 2.68
CA ILE A 265 -16.86 11.06 2.35
C ILE A 265 -17.79 11.97 3.15
N PRO A 266 -17.27 12.75 4.13
CA PRO A 266 -18.11 13.66 4.90
C PRO A 266 -18.67 14.72 3.97
N LYS A 267 -20.00 14.73 3.79
CA LYS A 267 -20.68 15.80 3.08
C LYS A 267 -21.01 16.91 4.08
N PRO A 268 -20.85 18.19 3.71
CA PRO A 268 -21.30 19.28 4.56
C PRO A 268 -22.81 19.14 4.80
N PRO A 269 -23.29 19.38 6.03
CA PRO A 269 -24.72 19.34 6.32
C PRO A 269 -25.43 20.42 5.48
N LYS A 270 -26.54 20.05 4.85
CA LYS A 270 -27.41 20.99 4.13
C LYS A 270 -28.47 21.49 5.11
N SER A 271 -28.69 22.80 5.15
CA SER A 271 -29.84 23.38 5.86
C SER A 271 -31.13 23.02 5.14
N GLU A 272 -32.26 23.14 5.83
CA GLU A 272 -33.59 22.94 5.22
C GLU A 272 -33.80 23.85 4.02
N THR A 273 -33.36 25.12 4.10
CA THR A 273 -33.39 26.08 2.98
C THR A 273 -32.59 25.57 1.78
N HIS A 274 -31.36 25.09 1.98
CA HIS A 274 -30.57 24.54 0.88
C HIS A 274 -31.21 23.30 0.26
N ILE A 275 -31.91 22.47 1.05
CA ILE A 275 -32.64 21.32 0.52
C ILE A 275 -33.83 21.78 -0.31
N SER A 276 -34.63 22.71 0.22
CA SER A 276 -35.79 23.27 -0.46
C SER A 276 -35.43 23.94 -1.80
N ASP A 277 -34.43 24.81 -1.82
CA ASP A 277 -34.00 25.53 -3.03
C ASP A 277 -33.54 24.55 -4.13
N ARG A 278 -32.86 23.46 -3.73
CA ARG A 278 -32.42 22.42 -4.66
C ARG A 278 -33.58 21.62 -5.23
N LEU A 279 -34.53 21.22 -4.39
CA LEU A 279 -35.71 20.51 -4.85
C LEU A 279 -36.57 21.37 -5.77
N TRP A 280 -36.68 22.67 -5.46
CA TRP A 280 -37.33 23.64 -6.34
C TRP A 280 -36.63 23.72 -7.69
N LEU A 281 -35.29 23.84 -7.73
CA LEU A 281 -34.55 23.86 -9.00
C LEU A 281 -34.78 22.58 -9.80
N CYS A 282 -34.75 21.41 -9.14
CA CYS A 282 -35.01 20.13 -9.79
C CYS A 282 -36.42 20.05 -10.38
N ASP A 283 -37.45 20.54 -9.67
CA ASP A 283 -38.82 20.59 -10.17
C ASP A 283 -38.97 21.61 -11.31
N TRP A 284 -38.30 22.76 -11.22
CA TRP A 284 -38.32 23.80 -12.26
C TRP A 284 -37.70 23.33 -13.58
N LEU A 285 -36.65 22.49 -13.51
CA LEU A 285 -35.95 21.93 -14.67
C LEU A 285 -36.47 20.53 -15.08
N LYS A 286 -37.55 20.02 -14.49
CA LYS A 286 -37.96 18.62 -14.69
C LYS A 286 -38.35 18.28 -16.13
N ASP A 287 -38.88 19.27 -16.84
CA ASP A 287 -39.36 19.15 -18.21
C ASP A 287 -38.29 19.53 -19.25
N TRP A 288 -37.10 19.95 -18.79
CA TRP A 288 -35.97 20.21 -19.68
C TRP A 288 -35.44 18.90 -20.28
N THR A 289 -35.15 18.95 -21.56
CA THR A 289 -34.54 17.88 -22.35
C THR A 289 -33.03 18.04 -22.40
N GLU A 290 -32.35 17.02 -22.90
CA GLU A 290 -30.90 17.09 -23.13
C GLU A 290 -30.52 18.25 -24.06
N GLU A 291 -31.37 18.56 -25.06
CA GLU A 291 -31.14 19.68 -25.98
C GLU A 291 -31.12 21.02 -25.24
N ASP A 292 -32.08 21.26 -24.34
CA ASP A 292 -32.13 22.49 -23.54
C ASP A 292 -30.84 22.69 -22.72
N PHE A 293 -30.27 21.59 -22.19
CA PHE A 293 -29.02 21.63 -21.44
C PHE A 293 -27.79 21.95 -22.31
N LEU A 294 -27.83 21.72 -23.63
CA LEU A 294 -26.72 22.05 -24.54
C LEU A 294 -26.53 23.57 -24.72
N HIS A 295 -27.57 24.36 -24.46
CA HIS A 295 -27.53 25.83 -24.50
C HIS A 295 -27.01 26.45 -23.19
N LEU A 296 -26.64 25.63 -22.20
CA LEU A 296 -26.05 26.16 -20.97
C LEU A 296 -24.56 26.46 -21.16
N ALA A 297 -24.13 27.61 -20.64
CA ALA A 297 -22.74 28.01 -20.53
C ALA A 297 -22.32 28.10 -19.05
N PRO A 298 -22.14 26.97 -18.36
CA PRO A 298 -21.71 26.98 -16.97
C PRO A 298 -20.25 27.37 -16.81
N SER A 299 -19.97 28.05 -15.70
CA SER A 299 -18.64 28.55 -15.34
C SER A 299 -18.30 28.33 -13.87
N ASP A 300 -17.00 28.31 -13.57
CA ASP A 300 -16.48 28.24 -12.21
C ASP A 300 -15.00 28.65 -12.15
N GLU A 301 -14.52 28.96 -10.94
CA GLU A 301 -13.10 29.18 -10.66
C GLU A 301 -12.48 28.01 -9.88
N PHE A 302 -11.28 27.62 -10.25
CA PHE A 302 -10.50 26.67 -9.44
C PHE A 302 -9.02 27.03 -9.37
N TYR A 303 -8.35 26.47 -8.37
CA TYR A 303 -6.92 26.63 -8.16
C TYR A 303 -6.19 25.33 -8.50
N VAL A 304 -5.16 25.45 -9.33
CA VAL A 304 -4.23 24.36 -9.66
C VAL A 304 -2.91 24.64 -8.95
N TRP A 305 -2.39 23.64 -8.24
CA TRP A 305 -1.22 23.79 -7.37
C TRP A 305 0.00 23.17 -8.01
N VAL A 306 1.17 23.80 -7.83
CA VAL A 306 2.45 23.28 -8.36
C VAL A 306 2.78 21.90 -7.78
N VAL A 307 2.46 21.70 -6.50
CA VAL A 307 2.62 20.43 -5.81
C VAL A 307 1.26 20.03 -5.26
N ARG A 308 0.81 18.82 -5.56
CA ARG A 308 -0.39 18.27 -4.92
C ARG A 308 -0.11 18.07 -3.43
N ARG A 309 -1.10 18.39 -2.59
CA ARG A 309 -1.06 17.98 -1.18
C ARG A 309 -1.05 16.45 -1.09
N PRO A 310 -0.03 15.83 -0.48
CA PRO A 310 0.05 14.39 -0.43
C PRO A 310 -1.16 13.79 0.29
N ASN A 311 -1.73 12.75 -0.30
CA ASN A 311 -2.65 11.86 0.37
C ASN A 311 -1.85 10.96 1.33
N TYR A 312 -1.75 11.36 2.60
CA TYR A 312 -0.95 10.65 3.61
C TYR A 312 -1.23 9.15 3.81
N GLN A 313 -2.33 8.62 3.26
CA GLN A 313 -2.60 7.18 3.23
C GLN A 313 -2.04 6.51 1.97
N ASN A 314 -2.27 7.09 0.80
CA ASN A 314 -1.87 6.51 -0.48
C ASN A 314 -0.41 6.83 -0.85
N ASP A 315 0.07 7.99 -0.46
CA ASP A 315 1.38 8.56 -0.78
C ASP A 315 2.44 8.23 0.29
N ARG A 316 2.20 7.18 1.07
CA ARG A 316 3.10 6.77 2.14
C ARG A 316 4.26 5.98 1.57
N ILE A 317 5.44 6.60 1.58
CA ILE A 317 6.70 5.94 1.23
C ILE A 317 7.24 5.22 2.46
N TRP A 318 7.60 3.95 2.29
CA TRP A 318 8.25 3.14 3.32
C TRP A 318 9.72 2.98 2.96
N ALA A 319 10.60 3.68 3.68
CA ALA A 319 12.05 3.66 3.46
C ALA A 319 12.80 3.44 4.78
N LYS A 320 14.04 2.94 4.70
CA LYS A 320 14.89 2.73 5.88
C LYS A 320 15.52 4.04 6.36
N SER A 321 15.77 4.97 5.46
CA SER A 321 16.22 6.34 5.69
C SER A 321 15.68 7.29 4.61
N VAL A 322 15.75 8.61 4.84
CA VAL A 322 15.36 9.62 3.83
C VAL A 322 16.26 9.55 2.59
N ASP A 323 17.52 9.13 2.77
CA ASP A 323 18.48 8.94 1.69
C ASP A 323 18.20 7.69 0.82
N ASP A 324 17.25 6.84 1.22
CA ASP A 324 16.79 5.71 0.41
C ASP A 324 15.55 6.05 -0.43
N ILE A 325 14.98 7.25 -0.25
CA ILE A 325 13.86 7.75 -1.06
C ILE A 325 14.42 8.33 -2.35
N GLU A 326 13.78 8.10 -3.50
CA GLU A 326 14.21 8.70 -4.76
C GLU A 326 14.24 10.23 -4.66
N GLU A 327 15.24 10.87 -5.28
CA GLU A 327 15.54 12.30 -5.08
C GLU A 327 14.33 13.19 -5.43
N ASP A 328 13.58 12.84 -6.47
CA ASP A 328 12.34 13.51 -6.88
C ASP A 328 11.19 13.40 -5.85
N GLU A 329 11.19 12.33 -5.03
CA GLU A 329 10.20 12.10 -3.97
C GLU A 329 10.61 12.76 -2.63
N ARG A 330 11.90 13.07 -2.44
CA ARG A 330 12.42 13.77 -1.24
C ARG A 330 11.91 15.20 -1.13
N TYR A 331 11.60 15.86 -2.25
CA TYR A 331 11.18 17.27 -2.29
C TYR A 331 9.74 17.53 -1.84
N ARG A 332 9.03 16.54 -1.28
CA ARG A 332 7.72 16.75 -0.63
C ARG A 332 7.83 17.43 0.74
N GLU A 333 8.77 18.35 0.94
CA GLU A 333 8.64 19.31 2.04
C GLU A 333 7.42 20.18 1.75
N MET A 334 6.41 20.06 2.60
CA MET A 334 5.19 20.82 2.47
C MET A 334 5.46 22.30 2.70
N ILE A 335 5.74 23.04 1.63
CA ILE A 335 5.71 24.49 1.65
C ILE A 335 4.26 24.88 2.04
N LYS A 336 4.10 25.50 3.22
CA LYS A 336 2.79 25.87 3.77
C LYS A 336 1.96 26.71 2.79
N ASN A 337 2.63 27.49 1.94
CA ASN A 337 2.05 28.33 0.89
C ASN A 337 2.66 27.94 -0.47
N GLN A 338 2.26 26.79 -1.00
CA GLN A 338 2.66 26.39 -2.36
C GLN A 338 2.13 27.39 -3.38
N PRO A 339 2.91 27.71 -4.44
CA PRO A 339 2.38 28.48 -5.55
C PRO A 339 1.18 27.76 -6.18
N CYS A 340 0.13 28.52 -6.48
CA CYS A 340 -1.04 28.04 -7.20
C CYS A 340 -1.47 29.08 -8.24
N ILE A 341 -2.02 28.58 -9.34
CA ILE A 341 -2.58 29.39 -10.41
C ILE A 341 -4.10 29.27 -10.34
N GLY A 342 -4.78 30.42 -10.30
CA GLY A 342 -6.24 30.49 -10.41
C GLY A 342 -6.66 30.44 -11.87
N VAL A 343 -7.64 29.62 -12.19
CA VAL A 343 -8.20 29.46 -13.53
C VAL A 343 -9.71 29.63 -13.44
N PHE A 344 -10.25 30.57 -14.22
CA PHE A 344 -11.68 30.64 -14.51
C PHE A 344 -11.93 29.85 -15.79
N VAL A 345 -12.99 29.04 -15.81
CA VAL A 345 -13.44 28.34 -17.01
C VAL A 345 -14.91 28.62 -17.27
N ILE A 346 -15.26 28.68 -18.54
CA ILE A 346 -16.63 28.62 -19.04
C ILE A 346 -16.64 27.68 -20.23
N PHE A 347 -17.62 26.79 -20.31
CA PHE A 347 -17.73 25.92 -21.47
C PHE A 347 -19.19 25.79 -21.89
N ILE A 348 -19.38 25.43 -23.16
CA ILE A 348 -20.65 25.10 -23.77
C ILE A 348 -20.45 23.85 -24.64
N ALA A 349 -21.51 23.30 -25.21
CA ALA A 349 -21.48 22.11 -26.06
C ALA A 349 -20.42 22.13 -27.19
N LYS A 350 -20.03 23.32 -27.66
CA LYS A 350 -19.08 23.50 -28.76
C LYS A 350 -17.65 23.82 -28.34
N ARG A 351 -17.44 24.55 -27.23
CA ARG A 351 -16.13 25.11 -26.90
C ARG A 351 -15.96 25.36 -25.41
N LEU A 352 -14.72 25.24 -24.94
CA LEU A 352 -14.25 25.71 -23.64
C LEU A 352 -13.46 27.01 -23.82
N HIS A 353 -13.69 27.97 -22.95
CA HIS A 353 -12.91 29.19 -22.83
C HIS A 353 -12.41 29.35 -21.38
N TRP A 354 -11.30 30.05 -21.21
CA TRP A 354 -10.66 30.17 -19.91
C TRP A 354 -9.97 31.52 -19.72
N VAL A 355 -9.75 31.86 -18.45
CA VAL A 355 -8.91 32.98 -18.04
C VAL A 355 -7.95 32.48 -16.97
N ILE A 356 -6.65 32.64 -17.21
CA ILE A 356 -5.62 32.38 -16.20
C ILE A 356 -5.40 33.68 -15.45
N LYS A 357 -5.59 33.62 -14.14
CA LYS A 357 -5.42 34.78 -13.26
C LYS A 357 -3.96 35.20 -13.19
N ASP A 358 -3.70 36.49 -13.35
CA ASP A 358 -2.34 37.01 -13.25
C ASP A 358 -1.85 37.14 -11.81
N LYS A 359 -0.53 37.20 -11.66
CA LYS A 359 0.15 37.20 -10.38
C LYS A 359 -0.14 38.48 -9.60
N GLY A 360 -0.60 38.34 -8.36
CA GLY A 360 -0.90 39.45 -7.46
C GLY A 360 -2.34 39.98 -7.56
N GLU A 361 -3.11 39.51 -8.54
CA GLU A 361 -4.52 39.88 -8.65
C GLU A 361 -5.36 39.13 -7.62
N SER A 362 -6.51 39.70 -7.27
CA SER A 362 -7.53 39.06 -6.45
C SER A 362 -8.80 38.92 -7.27
N TRP A 363 -9.58 37.85 -7.04
CA TRP A 363 -10.91 37.68 -7.64
C TRP A 363 -11.91 38.67 -7.02
N THR A 364 -11.62 39.96 -7.18
CA THR A 364 -12.49 41.02 -6.71
C THR A 364 -13.71 41.10 -7.60
N GLY A 365 -14.80 41.67 -7.09
CA GLY A 365 -15.96 41.93 -7.93
C GLY A 365 -15.65 42.85 -9.11
N GLN A 366 -14.63 43.71 -9.02
CA GLN A 366 -14.22 44.57 -10.13
C GLN A 366 -13.50 43.75 -11.21
N TYR A 367 -12.53 42.94 -10.83
CA TYR A 367 -11.83 42.05 -11.76
C TYR A 367 -12.79 41.11 -12.49
N PHE A 368 -13.76 40.55 -11.75
CA PHE A 368 -14.78 39.69 -12.35
C PHE A 368 -15.63 40.43 -13.39
N ARG A 369 -15.99 41.69 -13.15
CA ARG A 369 -16.78 42.46 -14.13
C ARG A 369 -15.94 42.90 -15.34
N ASP A 370 -14.79 43.51 -15.08
CA ASP A 370 -14.01 44.16 -16.15
C ASP A 370 -13.30 43.11 -17.02
N ILE A 371 -12.61 42.16 -16.40
CA ILE A 371 -11.79 41.17 -17.12
C ILE A 371 -12.63 39.95 -17.47
N ILE A 372 -13.25 39.30 -16.48
CA ILE A 372 -13.95 38.03 -16.73
C ILE A 372 -15.20 38.24 -17.56
N LEU A 373 -16.09 39.16 -17.19
CA LEU A 373 -17.32 39.37 -17.93
C LEU A 373 -17.11 40.16 -19.22
N THR A 374 -16.60 41.39 -19.13
CA THR A 374 -16.55 42.31 -20.28
C THR A 374 -15.54 41.89 -21.34
N GLU A 375 -14.32 41.47 -20.97
CA GLU A 375 -13.29 41.11 -21.95
C GLU A 375 -13.40 39.66 -22.45
N HIS A 376 -13.98 38.75 -21.66
CA HIS A 376 -13.97 37.31 -21.98
C HIS A 376 -15.35 36.68 -22.15
N VAL A 377 -16.23 36.72 -21.16
CA VAL A 377 -17.52 35.99 -21.22
C VAL A 377 -18.45 36.60 -22.26
N PHE A 378 -18.61 37.93 -22.33
CA PHE A 378 -19.53 38.53 -23.30
C PHE A 378 -19.12 38.28 -24.75
N PRO A 379 -17.86 38.51 -25.16
CA PRO A 379 -17.44 38.16 -26.51
C PRO A 379 -17.56 36.66 -26.81
N PHE A 380 -17.30 35.80 -25.80
CA PHE A 380 -17.42 34.36 -25.97
C PHE A 380 -18.85 33.91 -26.26
N LEU A 381 -19.83 34.40 -25.48
CA LEU A 381 -21.25 34.02 -25.61
C LEU A 381 -21.92 34.60 -26.85
N LYS A 382 -21.50 35.79 -27.29
CA LYS A 382 -22.08 36.47 -28.47
C LYS A 382 -21.53 35.97 -29.81
N ASN A 383 -20.54 35.07 -29.79
CA ASN A 383 -19.93 34.54 -31.00
C ASN A 383 -20.61 33.24 -31.45
N GLU A 384 -21.26 33.26 -32.61
CA GLU A 384 -21.95 32.13 -33.25
C GLU A 384 -21.04 30.89 -33.50
N GLU A 385 -19.73 31.08 -33.59
CA GLU A 385 -18.79 29.95 -33.71
C GLU A 385 -18.66 29.19 -32.39
N ASN A 386 -18.84 29.86 -31.25
CA ASN A 386 -18.63 29.29 -29.92
C ASN A 386 -19.90 28.65 -29.35
N VAL A 387 -21.08 29.16 -29.69
CA VAL A 387 -22.37 28.73 -29.13
C VAL A 387 -23.26 28.10 -30.20
N ILE A 388 -24.27 27.32 -29.78
CA ILE A 388 -25.24 26.75 -30.74
C ILE A 388 -26.13 27.87 -31.28
N ASP A 389 -26.69 28.66 -30.38
CA ASP A 389 -27.49 29.85 -30.68
C ASP A 389 -27.17 30.94 -29.61
N PRO A 390 -26.62 32.11 -30.01
CA PRO A 390 -26.36 33.22 -29.09
C PRO A 390 -27.60 33.80 -28.41
N ASP A 391 -28.77 33.67 -29.01
CA ASP A 391 -30.01 34.16 -28.44
C ASP A 391 -30.56 33.19 -27.38
N GLU A 392 -30.21 31.91 -27.43
CA GLU A 392 -30.70 30.89 -26.49
C GLU A 392 -29.71 30.56 -25.36
N VAL A 393 -28.43 30.91 -25.53
CA VAL A 393 -27.39 30.55 -24.55
C VAL A 393 -27.67 31.15 -23.17
N THR A 394 -27.59 30.32 -22.13
CA THR A 394 -27.81 30.75 -20.74
C THR A 394 -26.54 30.58 -19.92
N PHE A 395 -26.01 31.70 -19.43
CA PHE A 395 -24.84 31.74 -18.56
C PHE A 395 -25.18 31.24 -17.15
N ILE A 396 -24.38 30.31 -16.62
CA ILE A 396 -24.55 29.79 -15.26
C ILE A 396 -23.27 30.04 -14.47
N HIS A 397 -23.44 30.58 -13.28
CA HIS A 397 -22.36 30.80 -12.32
C HIS A 397 -22.81 30.40 -10.91
N ASP A 398 -21.85 30.33 -9.98
CA ASP A 398 -22.12 30.04 -8.57
C ASP A 398 -22.69 31.28 -7.83
N LYS A 399 -22.96 31.16 -6.53
CA LYS A 399 -23.43 32.27 -5.69
C LYS A 399 -22.29 32.98 -4.94
N ALA A 400 -21.10 33.07 -5.54
CA ALA A 400 -20.01 33.85 -4.97
C ALA A 400 -20.39 35.32 -4.75
N SER A 401 -19.69 35.99 -3.85
CA SER A 401 -20.04 37.39 -3.49
C SER A 401 -19.86 38.36 -4.67
N CYS A 402 -18.91 38.09 -5.58
CA CYS A 402 -18.68 38.88 -6.79
C CYS A 402 -19.82 38.72 -7.81
N THR A 403 -20.36 37.52 -7.97
CA THR A 403 -21.43 37.21 -8.93
C THR A 403 -22.78 37.69 -8.42
N ARG A 404 -23.05 37.54 -7.11
CA ARG A 404 -24.29 37.99 -6.46
C ARG A 404 -24.44 39.50 -6.40
N ALA A 405 -23.35 40.26 -6.49
CA ALA A 405 -23.38 41.71 -6.37
C ALA A 405 -24.33 42.35 -7.39
N TYR A 406 -25.14 43.30 -6.93
CA TYR A 406 -26.11 44.04 -7.76
C TYR A 406 -25.49 44.59 -9.05
N LYS A 407 -24.30 45.20 -8.95
CA LYS A 407 -23.56 45.72 -10.12
C LYS A 407 -23.24 44.65 -11.16
N THR A 408 -22.97 43.42 -10.73
CA THR A 408 -22.65 42.31 -11.63
C THR A 408 -23.93 41.80 -12.31
N GLN A 409 -25.02 41.65 -11.56
CA GLN A 409 -26.32 41.24 -12.10
C GLN A 409 -26.84 42.26 -13.13
N HIS A 410 -26.74 43.56 -12.85
CA HIS A 410 -27.07 44.62 -13.81
C HIS A 410 -26.18 44.58 -15.04
N LEU A 411 -24.87 44.38 -14.88
CA LEU A 411 -23.97 44.30 -16.02
C LEU A 411 -24.34 43.15 -16.98
N LEU A 412 -24.76 42.00 -16.45
CA LEU A 412 -25.26 40.88 -17.25
C LEU A 412 -26.54 41.27 -18.02
N GLN A 413 -27.49 41.92 -17.34
CA GLN A 413 -28.74 42.39 -17.94
C GLN A 413 -28.51 43.46 -19.02
N ASP A 414 -27.69 44.48 -18.73
CA ASP A 414 -27.37 45.58 -19.64
C ASP A 414 -26.63 45.11 -20.91
N ASN A 415 -26.08 43.89 -20.90
CA ASN A 415 -25.41 43.26 -22.04
C ASN A 415 -26.26 42.19 -22.74
N ASP A 416 -27.57 42.10 -22.40
CA ASP A 416 -28.53 41.15 -22.95
C ASP A 416 -28.11 39.67 -22.77
N VAL A 417 -27.39 39.36 -21.69
CA VAL A 417 -27.01 37.99 -21.37
C VAL A 417 -28.16 37.31 -20.64
N LYS A 418 -28.64 36.16 -21.13
CA LYS A 418 -29.51 35.27 -20.35
C LYS A 418 -28.67 34.55 -19.30
N PHE A 419 -29.07 34.58 -18.03
CA PHE A 419 -28.31 33.92 -16.97
C PHE A 419 -29.20 33.46 -15.81
N TRP A 420 -28.67 32.52 -15.02
CA TRP A 420 -29.32 32.10 -13.78
C TRP A 420 -29.02 33.07 -12.64
N GLY A 421 -30.00 33.89 -12.30
CA GLY A 421 -29.90 34.89 -11.24
C GLY A 421 -29.77 34.31 -9.83
N ASN A 422 -29.67 35.24 -8.88
CA ASN A 422 -29.58 34.94 -7.45
C ASN A 422 -30.77 34.16 -6.88
N ASP A 423 -31.88 34.12 -7.59
CA ASP A 423 -33.12 33.42 -7.25
C ASP A 423 -33.13 31.97 -7.76
N ILE A 424 -32.36 31.64 -8.80
CA ILE A 424 -32.41 30.33 -9.46
C ILE A 424 -31.39 29.35 -8.88
N ARG A 425 -30.10 29.73 -8.80
CA ARG A 425 -29.03 28.79 -8.43
C ARG A 425 -29.06 28.43 -6.94
N PRO A 426 -29.22 27.18 -6.49
CA PRO A 426 -29.20 26.86 -5.07
C PRO A 426 -27.79 27.01 -4.48
N GLY A 427 -27.71 27.48 -3.23
CA GLY A 427 -26.45 27.52 -2.49
C GLY A 427 -25.88 26.12 -2.22
N ASN A 428 -24.55 26.04 -2.04
CA ASN A 428 -23.84 24.81 -1.63
C ASN A 428 -24.21 23.56 -2.45
N SER A 429 -24.24 23.70 -3.78
CA SER A 429 -24.66 22.64 -4.72
C SER A 429 -23.60 22.30 -5.78
N PRO A 430 -22.37 21.92 -5.37
CA PRO A 430 -21.29 21.59 -6.32
C PRO A 430 -21.58 20.33 -7.16
N ASP A 431 -22.43 19.42 -6.67
CA ASP A 431 -22.91 18.26 -7.40
C ASP A 431 -23.81 18.61 -8.59
N LEU A 432 -24.46 19.78 -8.55
CA LEU A 432 -25.18 20.38 -9.67
C LEU A 432 -24.32 21.37 -10.45
N ASN A 433 -23.01 21.47 -10.17
CA ASN A 433 -22.06 22.31 -10.90
C ASN A 433 -21.17 21.45 -11.79
N VAL A 434 -21.53 21.37 -13.07
CA VAL A 434 -20.79 20.57 -14.04
C VAL A 434 -19.33 21.05 -14.23
N PRO A 435 -18.99 22.36 -14.16
CA PRO A 435 -17.62 22.84 -14.19
C PRO A 435 -16.68 22.20 -13.16
N GLU A 436 -17.17 21.74 -12.00
CA GLU A 436 -16.36 21.02 -11.01
C GLU A 436 -15.74 19.73 -11.59
N HIS A 437 -16.43 19.09 -12.53
CA HIS A 437 -15.94 17.90 -13.21
C HIS A 437 -14.83 18.26 -14.19
N ILE A 438 -15.01 19.33 -14.98
CA ILE A 438 -13.95 19.84 -15.86
C ILE A 438 -12.73 20.26 -15.05
N GLY A 439 -12.94 20.99 -13.95
CA GLY A 439 -11.86 21.39 -13.06
C GLY A 439 -11.10 20.18 -12.48
N THR A 440 -11.78 19.06 -12.25
CA THR A 440 -11.12 17.81 -11.83
C THR A 440 -10.29 17.19 -12.97
N VAL A 441 -10.87 17.07 -14.17
CA VAL A 441 -10.16 16.55 -15.36
C VAL A 441 -8.91 17.38 -15.66
N ILE A 442 -9.03 18.72 -15.64
CA ILE A 442 -7.91 19.63 -15.86
C ILE A 442 -6.81 19.41 -14.82
N LYS A 443 -7.18 19.33 -13.53
CA LYS A 443 -6.21 19.09 -12.46
C LYS A 443 -5.49 17.75 -12.62
N ASP A 444 -6.22 16.70 -12.96
CA ASP A 444 -5.66 15.35 -13.14
C ASP A 444 -4.71 15.28 -14.35
N GLU A 445 -5.07 15.90 -15.49
CA GLU A 445 -4.22 15.94 -16.68
C GLU A 445 -2.98 16.83 -16.49
N VAL A 446 -3.13 17.97 -15.82
CA VAL A 446 -1.99 18.81 -15.43
C VAL A 446 -1.07 18.06 -14.47
N GLU A 447 -1.62 17.34 -13.48
CA GLU A 447 -0.83 16.52 -12.55
C GLU A 447 -0.01 15.46 -13.29
N LYS A 448 -0.63 14.73 -14.23
CA LYS A 448 0.09 13.73 -15.06
C LYS A 448 1.27 14.35 -15.81
N LYS A 449 1.08 15.53 -16.41
CA LYS A 449 2.16 16.24 -17.13
C LYS A 449 3.25 16.71 -16.18
N MET A 450 2.88 17.30 -15.04
CA MET A 450 3.83 17.72 -14.01
C MET A 450 4.66 16.52 -13.51
N LEU A 451 4.04 15.35 -13.28
CA LEU A 451 4.76 14.15 -12.87
C LEU A 451 5.76 13.63 -13.93
N SER A 452 5.56 13.97 -15.20
CA SER A 452 6.48 13.62 -16.29
C SER A 452 7.68 14.55 -16.41
N GLU A 453 7.63 15.75 -15.81
CA GLU A 453 8.75 16.70 -15.80
C GLU A 453 9.88 16.22 -14.88
N PRO A 454 11.15 16.20 -15.34
CA PRO A 454 12.26 15.73 -14.53
C PRO A 454 12.75 16.76 -13.51
N GLY A 455 13.12 16.30 -12.31
CA GLY A 455 13.85 17.10 -11.32
C GLY A 455 13.12 18.36 -10.84
N HIS A 456 13.91 19.41 -10.56
CA HIS A 456 13.42 20.62 -9.87
C HIS A 456 12.51 21.51 -10.74
N SER A 457 12.62 21.45 -12.07
CA SER A 457 11.80 22.26 -12.98
C SER A 457 10.31 21.91 -12.90
N ARG A 458 9.99 20.69 -12.46
CA ARG A 458 8.63 20.25 -12.12
C ARG A 458 7.93 21.22 -11.16
N TYR A 459 8.67 21.86 -10.26
CA TYR A 459 8.10 22.66 -9.18
C TYR A 459 8.13 24.17 -9.46
N LEU A 460 8.28 24.57 -10.72
CA LEU A 460 8.23 25.97 -11.13
C LEU A 460 6.81 26.40 -11.51
N GLU A 461 6.46 27.64 -11.20
CA GLU A 461 5.16 28.25 -11.54
C GLU A 461 5.00 28.35 -13.06
N GLU A 462 6.09 28.63 -13.78
CA GLU A 462 6.13 28.74 -15.23
C GLU A 462 5.83 27.39 -15.90
N THR A 463 6.39 26.30 -15.38
CA THR A 463 6.11 24.93 -15.83
C THR A 463 4.64 24.59 -15.62
N LEU A 464 4.10 24.91 -14.44
CA LEU A 464 2.67 24.73 -14.17
C LEU A 464 1.80 25.53 -15.15
N LYS A 465 2.10 26.81 -15.38
CA LYS A 465 1.34 27.66 -16.32
C LYS A 465 1.38 27.09 -17.74
N MET A 466 2.53 26.59 -18.17
CA MET A 466 2.70 25.95 -19.48
C MET A 466 1.79 24.73 -19.62
N HIS A 467 1.81 23.80 -18.65
CA HIS A 467 0.97 22.60 -18.71
C HIS A 467 -0.52 22.89 -18.57
N ILE A 468 -0.90 23.87 -17.76
CA ILE A 468 -2.30 24.34 -17.70
C ILE A 468 -2.76 24.81 -19.08
N LEU A 469 -1.96 25.66 -19.75
CA LEU A 469 -2.29 26.16 -21.09
C LEU A 469 -2.35 25.05 -22.13
N ASP A 470 -1.43 24.09 -22.08
CA ASP A 470 -1.42 22.94 -22.98
C ASP A 470 -2.67 22.07 -22.79
N VAL A 471 -3.03 21.73 -21.55
CA VAL A 471 -4.25 20.97 -21.24
C VAL A 471 -5.50 21.72 -21.71
N LEU A 472 -5.62 23.01 -21.40
CA LEU A 472 -6.77 23.82 -21.78
C LEU A 472 -6.93 23.92 -23.31
N LYS A 473 -5.83 24.14 -24.04
CA LYS A 473 -5.85 24.16 -25.52
C LYS A 473 -6.25 22.81 -26.11
N ASN A 474 -5.74 21.70 -25.56
CA ASN A 474 -6.11 20.37 -26.03
C ASN A 474 -7.58 20.03 -25.75
N MET A 475 -8.14 20.58 -24.66
CA MET A 475 -9.55 20.41 -24.31
C MET A 475 -10.48 21.40 -25.03
N GLU A 476 -9.98 22.51 -25.58
CA GLU A 476 -10.76 23.65 -26.09
C GLU A 476 -11.95 23.24 -26.97
N THR A 477 -11.75 22.23 -27.82
CA THR A 477 -12.73 21.74 -28.80
C THR A 477 -13.22 20.31 -28.51
N ASP A 478 -13.11 19.82 -27.27
CA ASP A 478 -13.60 18.49 -26.87
C ASP A 478 -15.13 18.47 -26.70
N THR A 479 -15.83 18.58 -27.83
CA THR A 479 -17.30 18.70 -27.85
C THR A 479 -18.01 17.49 -27.26
N ASP A 480 -17.43 16.29 -27.36
CA ASP A 480 -18.03 15.07 -26.82
C ASP A 480 -18.03 15.09 -25.29
N LEU A 481 -16.90 15.50 -24.68
CA LEU A 481 -16.83 15.72 -23.24
C LEU A 481 -17.85 16.76 -22.78
N PHE A 482 -17.93 17.91 -23.47
CA PHE A 482 -18.82 19.01 -23.09
C PHE A 482 -20.29 18.62 -23.17
N LYS A 483 -20.72 18.00 -24.27
CA LYS A 483 -22.10 17.51 -24.44
C LYS A 483 -22.43 16.46 -23.39
N THR A 484 -21.55 15.48 -23.17
CA THR A 484 -21.74 14.45 -22.15
C THR A 484 -21.96 15.06 -20.76
N LEU A 485 -21.15 16.06 -20.43
CA LEU A 485 -21.21 16.76 -19.15
C LEU A 485 -22.48 17.60 -19.01
N LEU A 486 -22.90 18.33 -20.05
CA LEU A 486 -24.15 19.09 -20.06
C LEU A 486 -25.37 18.18 -19.99
N CYS A 487 -25.46 17.15 -20.83
CA CYS A 487 -26.56 16.18 -20.80
C CYS A 487 -26.63 15.40 -19.47
N SER A 488 -25.54 15.33 -18.71
CA SER A 488 -25.54 14.70 -17.38
C SER A 488 -26.45 15.42 -16.37
N TYR A 489 -26.85 16.68 -16.60
CA TYR A 489 -27.80 17.39 -15.74
C TYR A 489 -29.07 16.59 -15.49
N THR A 490 -29.66 15.97 -16.52
CA THR A 490 -30.87 15.13 -16.38
C THR A 490 -30.70 14.02 -15.33
N SER A 491 -29.56 13.35 -15.33
CA SER A 491 -29.26 12.29 -14.36
C SER A 491 -29.00 12.84 -12.96
N ARG A 492 -28.35 14.01 -12.87
CA ARG A 492 -28.04 14.70 -11.59
C ARG A 492 -29.28 15.25 -10.91
N LEU A 493 -30.24 15.76 -11.68
CA LEU A 493 -31.49 16.30 -11.14
C LEU A 493 -32.41 15.20 -10.58
N ARG A 494 -32.33 13.98 -11.15
CA ARG A 494 -33.09 12.80 -10.68
C ARG A 494 -32.51 12.15 -9.42
N ALA A 495 -31.20 12.28 -9.19
CA ALA A 495 -30.47 11.67 -8.07
C ALA A 495 -30.59 12.50 -6.79
#